data_AF-A0A848LDC3-F1
#
_entry.id   AF-A0A848LDC3-F1
#
_cell.length_a   1.000
_cell.length_b   1.000
_cell.length_c   1.000
_cell.angle_alpha   90.00
_cell.angle_beta   90.00
_cell.angle_gamma   90.00
#
_symmetry.space_group_name_H-M   'P 1'
#
loop_
_entity.id
_entity.type
_entity.pdbx_description
1 polymer ?
#
loop_
_entity_poly.entity_id
_entity_poly.type
_entity_poly.pdbx_seq_one_letter_code
_entity_poly.pdbx_strand_id
1 'polypeptide(L)'
;MTLAPTLYDFQVALSHVDRSIDQPQLMVKLARHPSETMQRAWLRVLAFCWLWEERLAFGKGLAEPDAPDIECRDYTGLVTSWVRVGKADPVKVQRAVDQNPHARVTVMFESPQRMEAFLAEAQEARSRRARGWHRRSWRSCCAARGPQSGRVVQAELNRRPGSRFAHTPHL
;
A
#
# COMPACT_ATOMS: atom_id res chain seq x y z
N MET A 1 23.60 -4.25 -13.09
CA MET A 1 23.66 -5.09 -11.87
C MET A 1 22.47 -4.73 -11.00
N THR A 2 21.63 -5.70 -10.63
CA THR A 2 20.46 -5.46 -9.77
C THR A 2 20.91 -5.55 -8.31
N LEU A 3 20.76 -4.47 -7.55
CA LEU A 3 21.09 -4.46 -6.13
C LEU A 3 20.09 -5.33 -5.36
N ALA A 4 20.57 -6.14 -4.41
CA ALA A 4 19.71 -6.98 -3.59
C ALA A 4 18.82 -6.11 -2.68
N PRO A 5 17.56 -6.52 -2.43
CA PRO A 5 16.70 -5.82 -1.49
C PRO A 5 17.26 -5.93 -0.06
N THR A 6 17.05 -4.89 0.74
CA THR A 6 17.41 -4.90 2.17
C THR A 6 16.20 -5.37 2.99
N LEU A 7 16.40 -6.39 3.83
CA LEU A 7 15.35 -6.91 4.70
C LEU A 7 15.31 -6.18 6.04
N TYR A 8 14.10 -5.80 6.47
CA TYR A 8 13.81 -5.18 7.75
C TYR A 8 12.73 -5.96 8.48
N ASP A 9 12.89 -6.09 9.79
CA ASP A 9 11.86 -6.60 10.69
C ASP A 9 11.40 -5.47 11.60
N PHE A 10 10.09 -5.26 11.65
CA PHE A 10 9.47 -4.32 12.56
C PHE A 10 8.67 -5.09 13.59
N GLN A 11 8.94 -4.84 14.87
CA GLN A 11 8.10 -5.29 15.96
C GLN A 11 7.08 -4.20 16.24
N VAL A 12 5.80 -4.49 16.04
CA VAL A 12 4.73 -3.51 16.13
C VAL A 12 3.72 -3.94 17.18
N ALA A 13 3.45 -3.05 18.13
CA ALA A 13 2.26 -3.12 18.96
C ALA A 13 1.17 -2.29 18.28
N LEU A 14 0.13 -2.96 17.78
CA LEU A 14 -0.99 -2.35 17.07
C LEU A 14 -2.25 -2.48 17.90
N SER A 15 -2.79 -1.35 18.36
CA SER A 15 -4.09 -1.29 19.01
C SER A 15 -5.01 -0.32 18.27
N HIS A 16 -6.18 -0.79 17.88
CA HIS A 16 -7.20 -0.02 17.17
C HIS A 16 -8.57 -0.29 17.77
N VAL A 17 -8.93 0.57 18.73
CA VAL A 17 -10.14 0.44 19.56
C VAL A 17 -11.42 0.40 18.71
N ASP A 18 -11.59 1.34 17.78
CA ASP A 18 -12.81 1.42 16.95
C ASP A 18 -13.07 0.19 16.08
N ARG A 19 -12.01 -0.59 15.77
CA ARG A 19 -12.09 -1.80 14.95
C ARG A 19 -11.98 -3.08 15.79
N SER A 20 -11.86 -2.95 17.12
CA SER A 20 -11.60 -4.05 18.05
C SER A 20 -10.39 -4.91 17.63
N ILE A 21 -9.35 -4.28 17.06
CA ILE A 21 -8.10 -4.95 16.72
C ILE A 21 -7.11 -4.68 17.83
N ASP A 22 -6.57 -5.75 18.41
CA ASP A 22 -5.46 -5.68 19.34
C ASP A 22 -4.42 -6.74 18.97
N GLN A 23 -3.22 -6.28 18.63
CA GLN A 23 -2.10 -7.08 18.16
C GLN A 23 -0.84 -6.60 18.89
N PRO A 24 -0.59 -7.09 20.12
CA PRO A 24 0.49 -6.58 20.96
C PRO A 24 1.89 -6.90 20.42
N GLN A 25 2.03 -7.93 19.57
CA GLN A 25 3.31 -8.38 19.01
C GLN A 25 3.18 -8.73 17.52
N LEU A 26 2.82 -7.75 16.70
CA LEU A 26 2.76 -7.90 15.24
C LEU A 26 4.16 -7.82 14.63
N MET A 27 4.62 -8.92 14.05
CA MET A 27 5.90 -8.98 13.32
C MET A 27 5.70 -8.60 11.85
N VAL A 28 6.15 -7.42 11.45
CA VAL A 28 6.06 -6.94 10.06
C VAL A 28 7.41 -7.10 9.36
N LYS A 29 7.47 -7.92 8.30
CA LYS A 29 8.69 -8.17 7.53
C LYS A 29 8.65 -7.41 6.22
N LEU A 30 9.64 -6.56 5.97
CA LEU A 30 9.69 -5.69 4.80
C LEU A 30 10.95 -5.94 3.98
N ALA A 31 10.77 -6.22 2.69
CA ALA A 31 11.85 -6.13 1.70
C ALA A 31 11.86 -4.74 1.07
N ARG A 32 12.91 -3.95 1.35
CA ARG A 32 13.10 -2.61 0.78
C ARG A 32 13.85 -2.71 -0.54
N HIS A 33 13.25 -2.17 -1.60
CA HIS A 33 13.91 -2.08 -2.90
C HIS A 33 15.09 -1.08 -2.84
N PRO A 34 16.20 -1.27 -3.57
CA PRO A 34 17.34 -0.34 -3.54
C PRO A 34 16.97 1.11 -3.90
N SER A 35 16.04 1.29 -4.85
CA SER A 35 15.50 2.60 -5.24
C SER A 35 14.40 3.12 -4.31
N GLU A 36 13.99 2.35 -3.30
CA GLU A 36 12.98 2.77 -2.33
C GLU A 36 13.62 3.59 -1.22
N THR A 37 13.12 4.81 -1.00
CA THR A 37 13.55 5.65 0.11
C THR A 37 13.09 5.08 1.44
N MET A 38 13.82 5.38 2.53
CA MET A 38 13.40 4.96 3.87
C MET A 38 12.04 5.55 4.26
N GLN A 39 11.75 6.79 3.86
CA GLN A 39 10.45 7.42 4.08
C GLN A 39 9.31 6.62 3.44
N ARG A 40 9.49 6.14 2.20
CA ARG A 40 8.49 5.30 1.52
C ARG A 40 8.34 3.93 2.21
N ALA A 41 9.45 3.33 2.64
CA ALA A 41 9.43 2.08 3.41
C ALA A 41 8.60 2.22 4.70
N TRP A 42 8.78 3.31 5.45
CA TRP A 42 7.95 3.61 6.62
C TRP A 42 6.49 3.86 6.26
N LEU A 43 6.22 4.59 5.17
CA LEU A 43 4.85 4.81 4.71
C LEU A 43 4.13 3.48 4.39
N ARG A 44 4.84 2.48 3.83
CA ARG A 44 4.30 1.13 3.64
C ARG A 44 3.97 0.44 4.96
N VAL A 45 4.84 0.52 5.96
CA VAL A 45 4.59 -0.08 7.28
C VAL A 45 3.40 0.60 7.96
N LEU A 46 3.33 1.93 7.92
CA LEU A 46 2.20 2.68 8.46
C LEU A 46 0.91 2.34 7.73
N ALA A 47 0.93 2.25 6.40
CA ALA A 47 -0.22 1.81 5.61
C ALA A 47 -0.66 0.39 5.96
N PHE A 48 0.30 -0.53 6.15
CA PHE A 48 0.03 -1.91 6.57
C PHE A 48 -0.69 -1.95 7.92
N CYS A 49 -0.18 -1.21 8.91
CA CYS A 49 -0.81 -1.12 10.24
C CYS A 49 -2.18 -0.42 10.18
N TRP A 50 -2.30 0.65 9.40
CA TRP A 50 -3.53 1.43 9.28
C TRP A 50 -4.68 0.63 8.65
N LEU A 51 -4.34 -0.20 7.68
CA LEU A 51 -5.27 -1.03 6.91
C LEU A 51 -5.22 -2.49 7.33
N TRP A 52 -4.69 -2.79 8.53
CA TRP A 52 -4.43 -4.15 8.97
C TRP A 52 -5.67 -5.04 8.86
N GLU A 53 -5.46 -6.22 8.28
CA GLU A 53 -6.39 -7.33 8.08
C GLU A 53 -5.54 -8.62 8.10
N GLU A 54 -6.10 -9.75 8.51
CA GLU A 54 -5.31 -10.99 8.76
C GLU A 54 -4.49 -11.48 7.57
N ARG A 55 -4.99 -11.30 6.34
CA ARG A 55 -4.34 -11.76 5.10
C ARG A 55 -3.67 -10.63 4.32
N LEU A 56 -3.46 -9.48 4.95
CA LEU A 56 -2.76 -8.35 4.36
C LEU A 56 -1.27 -8.70 4.19
N ALA A 57 -0.71 -8.44 3.02
CA ALA A 57 0.67 -8.76 2.68
C ALA A 57 1.30 -7.65 1.84
N PHE A 58 2.63 -7.50 1.93
CA PHE A 58 3.37 -6.62 1.04
C PHE A 58 3.41 -7.20 -0.37
N GLY A 59 3.02 -6.37 -1.34
CA GLY A 59 3.16 -6.66 -2.76
C GLY A 59 4.56 -6.34 -3.27
N LYS A 60 4.75 -6.52 -4.57
CA LYS A 60 6.03 -6.27 -5.25
C LYS A 60 6.32 -4.77 -5.44
N GLY A 61 5.31 -3.90 -5.32
CA GLY A 61 5.49 -2.45 -5.26
C GLY A 61 6.38 -1.90 -6.38
N LEU A 62 7.48 -1.22 -6.01
CA LEU A 62 8.42 -0.64 -6.99
C LEU A 62 9.14 -1.66 -7.87
N ALA A 63 9.17 -2.94 -7.50
CA ALA A 63 9.76 -3.98 -8.34
C ALA A 63 8.88 -4.32 -9.56
N GLU A 64 7.56 -4.13 -9.45
CA GLU A 64 6.61 -4.36 -10.55
C GLU A 64 5.63 -3.18 -10.66
N PRO A 65 5.74 -2.32 -11.68
CA PRO A 65 5.04 -1.03 -11.75
C PRO A 65 3.51 -1.09 -11.62
N ASP A 66 2.89 -2.22 -11.94
CA ASP A 66 1.44 -2.42 -11.91
C ASP A 66 0.98 -3.22 -10.68
N ALA A 67 1.91 -3.84 -9.93
CA ALA A 67 1.62 -4.57 -8.70
C ALA A 67 1.44 -3.61 -7.51
N PRO A 68 0.51 -3.87 -6.57
CA PRO A 68 0.33 -3.03 -5.38
C PRO A 68 1.56 -3.02 -4.48
N ASP A 69 1.63 -2.04 -3.58
CA ASP A 69 2.60 -2.06 -2.47
C ASP A 69 2.14 -2.98 -1.34
N ILE A 70 0.83 -3.06 -1.13
CA ILE A 70 0.18 -3.92 -0.14
C ILE A 70 -1.12 -4.45 -0.75
N GLU A 71 -1.40 -5.72 -0.58
CA GLU A 71 -2.66 -6.33 -0.98
C GLU A 71 -3.21 -7.24 0.10
N CYS A 72 -4.53 -7.37 0.15
CA CYS A 72 -5.23 -8.41 0.90
C CYS A 72 -5.98 -9.26 -0.12
N ARG A 73 -5.95 -10.57 0.09
CA ARG A 73 -6.78 -11.51 -0.66
C ARG A 73 -7.72 -12.23 0.29
N ASP A 74 -8.82 -12.74 -0.21
CA ASP A 74 -9.67 -13.67 0.54
C ASP A 74 -9.21 -15.14 0.35
N TYR A 75 -9.92 -16.07 0.97
CA TYR A 75 -9.63 -17.50 0.88
C TYR A 75 -9.85 -18.08 -0.53
N THR A 76 -10.60 -17.39 -1.40
CA THR A 76 -10.78 -17.78 -2.81
C THR A 76 -9.64 -17.29 -3.71
N GLY A 77 -8.77 -16.41 -3.18
CA GLY A 77 -7.65 -15.80 -3.89
C GLY A 77 -7.99 -14.48 -4.56
N LEU A 78 -9.24 -14.00 -4.44
CA LEU A 78 -9.67 -12.70 -4.94
C LEU A 78 -9.05 -11.58 -4.12
N VAL A 79 -8.65 -10.51 -4.80
CA VAL A 79 -8.11 -9.31 -4.15
C VAL A 79 -9.27 -8.54 -3.51
N THR A 80 -9.16 -8.28 -2.21
CA THR A 80 -10.15 -7.55 -1.41
C THR A 80 -9.67 -6.15 -1.02
N SER A 81 -8.37 -5.96 -0.88
CA SER A 81 -7.74 -4.65 -0.69
C SER A 81 -6.53 -4.52 -1.61
N TRP A 82 -6.43 -3.38 -2.29
CA TRP A 82 -5.28 -3.01 -3.13
C TRP A 82 -4.76 -1.66 -2.69
N VAL A 83 -3.50 -1.56 -2.30
CA VAL A 83 -2.94 -0.34 -1.70
C VAL A 83 -1.68 0.09 -2.44
N ARG A 84 -1.62 1.39 -2.74
CA ARG A 84 -0.45 2.09 -3.27
C ARG A 84 0.01 3.14 -2.28
N VAL A 85 1.31 3.33 -2.14
CA VAL A 85 1.87 4.40 -1.30
C VAL A 85 2.77 5.36 -2.08
N GLY A 86 2.72 6.62 -1.67
CA GLY A 86 3.52 7.72 -2.21
C GLY A 86 3.06 8.15 -3.59
N LYS A 87 4.02 8.37 -4.50
CA LYS A 87 3.72 8.77 -5.89
C LYS A 87 2.95 7.66 -6.61
N ALA A 88 1.73 7.98 -7.02
CA ALA A 88 0.87 7.12 -7.83
C ALA A 88 0.54 7.81 -9.17
N ASP A 89 0.28 7.01 -10.20
CA ASP A 89 -0.22 7.47 -11.49
C ASP A 89 -1.75 7.26 -11.53
N PRO A 90 -2.56 8.31 -11.74
CA PRO A 90 -4.01 8.18 -11.80
C PRO A 90 -4.52 7.16 -12.81
N VAL A 91 -3.85 7.02 -13.96
CA VAL A 91 -4.24 6.07 -15.02
C VAL A 91 -4.02 4.63 -14.54
N LYS A 92 -2.90 4.38 -13.83
CA LYS A 92 -2.62 3.06 -13.26
C LYS A 92 -3.54 2.72 -12.10
N VAL A 93 -3.86 3.70 -11.25
CA VAL A 93 -4.83 3.52 -10.17
C VAL A 93 -6.21 3.20 -10.74
N GLN A 94 -6.64 3.90 -11.81
CA GLN A 94 -7.88 3.58 -12.50
C GLN A 94 -7.86 2.15 -13.06
N ARG A 95 -6.77 1.72 -13.69
CA ARG A 95 -6.62 0.35 -14.17
C ARG A 95 -6.74 -0.66 -13.01
N ALA A 96 -6.17 -0.37 -11.85
CA ALA A 96 -6.30 -1.23 -10.68
C ALA A 96 -7.75 -1.33 -10.18
N VAL A 97 -8.52 -0.22 -10.21
CA VAL A 97 -9.97 -0.24 -9.93
C VAL A 97 -10.71 -1.12 -10.94
N ASP A 98 -10.42 -0.95 -12.24
CA ASP A 98 -11.10 -1.69 -13.31
C ASP A 98 -10.79 -3.20 -13.23
N GLN A 99 -9.57 -3.57 -12.83
CA GLN A 99 -9.12 -4.96 -12.71
C GLN A 99 -9.60 -5.65 -11.42
N ASN A 100 -9.93 -4.88 -10.38
CA ASN A 100 -10.29 -5.41 -9.07
C ASN A 100 -11.64 -4.84 -8.62
N PRO A 101 -12.76 -5.19 -9.29
CA PRO A 101 -14.07 -4.57 -9.05
C PRO A 101 -14.63 -4.82 -7.65
N HIS A 102 -14.15 -5.86 -6.96
CA HIS A 102 -14.54 -6.22 -5.59
C HIS A 102 -13.55 -5.74 -4.54
N ALA A 103 -12.43 -5.12 -4.94
CA ALA A 103 -11.41 -4.67 -4.02
C ALA A 103 -11.60 -3.20 -3.63
N ARG A 104 -11.25 -2.88 -2.39
CA ARG A 104 -11.01 -1.50 -1.97
C ARG A 104 -9.64 -1.05 -2.44
N VAL A 105 -9.60 -0.15 -3.42
CA VAL A 105 -8.37 0.48 -3.93
C VAL A 105 -8.05 1.73 -3.11
N THR A 106 -6.91 1.75 -2.44
CA THR A 106 -6.46 2.85 -1.57
C THR A 106 -5.13 3.40 -2.04
N VAL A 107 -4.98 4.73 -2.03
CA VAL A 107 -3.69 5.40 -2.22
C VAL A 107 -3.38 6.23 -0.99
N MET A 108 -2.21 6.00 -0.39
CA MET A 108 -1.75 6.75 0.78
C MET A 108 -0.57 7.64 0.42
N PHE A 109 -0.60 8.88 0.87
CA PHE A 109 0.40 9.89 0.57
C PHE A 109 1.15 10.32 1.84
N GLU A 110 2.40 10.69 1.66
CA GLU A 110 3.25 11.25 2.72
C GLU A 110 2.86 12.68 3.12
N SER A 111 2.12 13.40 2.27
CA SER A 111 1.67 14.76 2.56
C SER A 111 0.35 15.11 1.86
N PRO A 112 -0.41 16.08 2.40
CA PRO A 112 -1.63 16.59 1.75
C PRO A 112 -1.36 17.17 0.36
N GLN A 113 -0.24 17.88 0.16
CA GLN A 113 0.09 18.49 -1.13
C GLN A 113 0.29 17.43 -2.22
N ARG A 114 0.88 16.28 -1.86
CA ARG A 114 1.06 15.16 -2.79
C ARG A 114 -0.28 14.53 -3.16
N MET A 115 -1.19 14.41 -2.19
CA MET A 115 -2.56 13.95 -2.42
C MET A 115 -3.33 14.91 -3.33
N GLU A 116 -3.29 16.20 -3.06
CA GLU A 116 -3.96 17.23 -3.86
C GLU A 116 -3.46 17.25 -5.30
N ALA A 117 -2.14 17.18 -5.51
CA ALA A 117 -1.54 17.08 -6.84
C ALA A 117 -2.04 15.83 -7.58
N PHE A 118 -2.07 14.67 -6.92
CA PHE A 118 -2.62 13.44 -7.50
C PHE A 118 -4.11 13.60 -7.87
N LEU A 119 -4.91 14.23 -7.01
CA LEU A 119 -6.33 14.45 -7.29
C LEU A 119 -6.54 15.38 -8.48
N ALA A 120 -5.74 16.44 -8.60
CA ALA A 120 -5.76 17.34 -9.74
C ALA A 120 -5.41 16.60 -11.05
N GLU A 121 -4.31 15.83 -11.06
CA GLU A 121 -3.92 14.98 -12.20
C GLU A 121 -5.01 13.97 -12.56
N ALA A 122 -5.65 13.35 -11.57
CA ALA A 122 -6.74 12.39 -11.78
C ALA A 122 -8.00 13.04 -12.39
N GLN A 123 -8.35 14.24 -11.93
CA GLN A 123 -9.47 15.03 -12.48
C GLN A 123 -9.19 15.41 -13.94
N GLU A 124 -7.97 15.82 -14.26
CA GLU A 124 -7.57 16.12 -15.63
C GLU A 124 -7.62 14.88 -16.53
N ALA A 125 -7.03 13.77 -16.08
CA ALA A 125 -7.04 12.51 -16.82
C ALA A 125 -8.47 12.05 -17.12
N ARG A 126 -9.37 12.19 -16.14
CA ARG A 126 -10.80 11.93 -16.30
C ARG A 126 -11.44 12.89 -17.30
N SER A 127 -11.12 14.17 -17.26
CA SER A 127 -11.66 15.18 -18.19
C SER A 127 -11.20 14.94 -19.63
N ARG A 128 -9.97 14.45 -19.83
CA ARG A 128 -9.47 14.00 -21.15
C ARG A 128 -10.23 12.77 -21.64
N ARG A 129 -10.51 11.81 -20.75
CA ARG A 129 -11.25 10.57 -21.07
C ARG A 129 -12.75 10.83 -21.32
N ALA A 130 -13.35 11.75 -20.57
CA ALA A 130 -14.77 12.13 -20.69
C ALA A 130 -15.07 12.91 -21.97
N ARG A 131 -14.09 13.62 -22.56
CA ARG A 131 -14.20 14.21 -23.90
C ARG A 131 -14.31 13.16 -25.01
N GLY A 132 -14.08 11.88 -24.71
CA GLY A 132 -14.17 10.78 -25.67
C GLY A 132 -15.43 9.91 -25.58
N TRP A 133 -16.10 9.76 -24.43
CA TRP A 133 -17.18 8.75 -24.26
C TRP A 133 -18.29 9.16 -23.26
N HIS A 134 -19.53 8.75 -23.56
CA HIS A 134 -20.74 9.01 -22.78
C HIS A 134 -20.70 8.40 -21.37
N ARG A 135 -21.18 9.21 -20.42
CA ARG A 135 -21.34 9.04 -18.97
C ARG A 135 -21.66 7.60 -18.50
N ARG A 136 -20.80 7.02 -17.65
CA ARG A 136 -21.25 6.22 -16.50
C ARG A 136 -20.50 6.59 -15.23
N SER A 137 -21.28 6.59 -14.16
CA SER A 137 -21.10 7.23 -12.86
C SER A 137 -19.92 6.69 -12.06
N TRP A 138 -18.96 7.55 -11.77
CA TRP A 138 -17.99 7.38 -10.68
C TRP A 138 -18.50 8.16 -9.47
N ARG A 139 -18.92 7.47 -8.40
CA ARG A 139 -19.18 8.07 -7.09
C ARG A 139 -18.06 7.67 -6.11
N SER A 140 -17.49 8.70 -5.49
CA SER A 140 -16.76 8.75 -4.21
C SER A 140 -15.71 7.67 -3.91
N CYS A 141 -14.42 8.03 -4.10
CA CYS A 141 -13.29 7.39 -3.42
C CYS A 141 -12.43 8.39 -2.61
N CYS A 142 -12.96 9.60 -2.38
CA CYS A 142 -12.28 10.64 -1.61
C CYS A 142 -13.19 11.06 -0.45
N ALA A 143 -13.25 10.23 0.59
CA ALA A 143 -13.65 10.68 1.91
C ALA A 143 -12.47 10.42 2.84
N ALA A 144 -11.67 11.47 3.04
CA ALA A 144 -10.80 11.56 4.20
C ALA A 144 -11.69 11.40 5.44
N ARG A 145 -11.53 10.27 6.14
CA ARG A 145 -12.15 10.11 7.46
C ARG A 145 -11.48 11.10 8.40
N GLY A 146 -12.29 11.92 9.07
CA GLY A 146 -11.86 12.88 10.09
C GLY A 146 -11.14 12.23 11.27
N PRO A 147 -10.72 13.02 12.27
CA PRO A 147 -9.81 12.58 13.32
C PRO A 147 -10.44 11.44 14.13
N GLN A 148 -9.94 10.21 13.93
CA GLN A 148 -10.29 9.07 14.77
C GLN A 148 -9.40 9.10 16.00
N SER A 149 -9.97 9.59 17.10
CA SER A 149 -9.36 9.59 18.42
C SER A 149 -9.05 8.17 18.89
N GLY A 150 -7.80 7.89 19.24
CA GLY A 150 -7.41 6.67 19.98
C GLY A 150 -6.68 5.58 19.18
N ARG A 151 -5.76 5.94 18.27
CA ARG A 151 -4.83 4.97 17.66
C ARG A 151 -3.43 5.14 18.23
N VAL A 152 -2.84 4.06 18.70
CA VAL A 152 -1.44 4.00 19.10
C VAL A 152 -0.76 2.93 18.26
N VAL A 153 0.21 3.36 17.45
CA VAL A 153 1.10 2.46 16.72
C VAL A 153 2.49 2.69 17.29
N GLN A 154 3.00 1.71 18.02
CA GLN A 154 4.40 1.69 18.44
C GLN A 154 5.12 0.67 17.58
N ALA A 155 6.11 1.12 16.82
CA ALA A 155 6.89 0.27 15.93
C ALA A 155 8.38 0.46 16.22
N GLU A 156 9.06 -0.64 16.54
CA GLU A 156 10.51 -0.69 16.67
C GLU A 156 11.11 -1.33 15.41
N LEU A 157 12.11 -0.68 14.82
CA LEU A 157 12.75 -1.12 13.57
C LEU A 157 14.08 -1.80 13.84
N ASN A 158 14.17 -3.07 13.46
CA ASN A 158 15.40 -3.85 13.48
C ASN A 158 15.84 -4.22 12.06
N ARG A 159 17.05 -3.81 11.69
CA ARG A 159 17.65 -4.22 10.41
C ARG A 159 18.22 -5.63 10.57
N ARG A 160 17.87 -6.56 9.66
CA ARG A 160 18.49 -7.90 9.67
C ARG A 160 19.97 -7.80 9.31
N PRO A 161 20.89 -8.33 10.13
CA PRO A 161 22.30 -8.45 9.75
C PRO A 161 22.44 -9.42 8.56
N GLY A 162 23.01 -8.94 7.46
CA GLY A 162 23.54 -9.76 6.35
C GLY A 162 22.66 -10.91 5.84
N SER A 163 21.56 -10.63 5.14
CA SER A 163 20.84 -11.66 4.38
C SER A 163 21.60 -12.04 3.11
N ARG A 164 22.56 -12.97 3.21
CA ARG A 164 23.05 -13.74 2.06
C ARG A 164 21.95 -14.73 1.68
N PHE A 165 21.35 -14.57 0.50
CA PHE A 165 20.41 -15.55 -0.02
C PHE A 165 21.17 -16.85 -0.32
N ALA A 166 20.76 -17.94 0.32
CA ALA A 166 21.08 -19.28 -0.14
C ALA A 166 20.43 -19.45 -1.51
N HIS A 167 21.25 -19.56 -2.56
CA HIS A 167 20.81 -20.13 -3.82
C HIS A 167 20.39 -21.57 -3.55
N THR A 168 19.12 -21.89 -3.76
CA THR A 168 18.67 -23.27 -3.99
C THR A 168 19.29 -23.74 -5.31
N PRO A 169 20.12 -24.80 -5.32
CA PRO A 169 20.42 -25.50 -6.56
C PRO A 169 19.20 -26.36 -6.88
N HIS A 170 18.61 -26.16 -8.05
CA HIS A 170 17.71 -27.16 -8.63
C HIS A 170 18.55 -28.40 -8.97
N LEU A 171 18.06 -29.56 -8.53
CA LEU A 171 18.46 -30.89 -9.01
C LEU A 171 18.15 -31.03 -10.50
#